data_AF-A0A6A2YA69-F1
#
_entry.id   AF-A0A6A2YA69-F1
#
_cell.length_a   1.000
_cell.length_b   1.000
_cell.length_c   1.000
_cell.angle_alpha   90.00
_cell.angle_beta   90.00
_cell.angle_gamma   90.00
#
_symmetry.space_group_name_H-M   'P 1'
#
loop_
_entity.id
_entity.type
_entity.pdbx_description
1 polymer ?
#
loop_
_entity_poly.entity_id
_entity_poly.type
_entity_poly.pdbx_seq_one_letter_code
_entity_poly.pdbx_strand_id
1 'polypeptide(L)'
;MVFAGVTSIKAAYAELQLAQHPYNNNAIQAANEVVVEQLKILSELKHKFLKKELDVSPQVTLMLTEIQEQQSLMRTYEIRIKKLESDIERKVVDIALHHKQLKDCTFLNKSMEKKLNQSGLLSMFDNIKITTLNPSDFVQVLHFTMKSVRSFVRLMMKEMEIARWDVDAAAKSIEPSTILAKQSHRCFVLESFVCKTM
;
A
#
# COMPACT_ATOMS: atom_id res chain seq x y z
N MET A 1 -42.72 -13.05 -12.99
CA MET A 1 -42.93 -11.59 -13.15
C MET A 1 -42.12 -10.74 -12.16
N VAL A 2 -42.38 -10.80 -10.85
CA VAL A 2 -41.64 -9.97 -9.87
C VAL A 2 -40.14 -10.30 -9.86
N PHE A 3 -39.78 -11.57 -9.80
CA PHE A 3 -38.39 -12.01 -9.80
C PHE A 3 -37.65 -11.58 -11.07
N ALA A 4 -38.26 -11.77 -12.25
CA ALA A 4 -37.74 -11.27 -13.52
C ALA A 4 -37.43 -9.76 -13.47
N GLY A 5 -38.37 -8.93 -13.01
CA GLY A 5 -38.17 -7.48 -12.89
C GLY A 5 -37.06 -7.11 -11.90
N VAL A 6 -37.03 -7.74 -10.73
CA VAL A 6 -35.96 -7.53 -9.73
C VAL A 6 -34.59 -7.94 -10.27
N THR A 7 -34.50 -9.06 -10.98
CA THR A 7 -33.24 -9.55 -11.56
C THR A 7 -32.81 -8.68 -12.74
N SER A 8 -33.73 -8.18 -13.56
CA SER A 8 -33.44 -7.19 -14.61
C SER A 8 -32.91 -5.87 -14.01
N ILE A 9 -33.48 -5.39 -12.89
CA ILE A 9 -32.93 -4.21 -12.17
C ILE A 9 -31.52 -4.48 -11.65
N LYS A 10 -31.27 -5.67 -11.07
CA LYS A 10 -29.91 -6.04 -10.61
C LYS A 10 -28.90 -6.06 -11.75
N ALA A 11 -29.29 -6.59 -12.91
CA ALA A 11 -28.43 -6.61 -14.09
C ALA A 11 -28.12 -5.19 -14.58
N ALA A 12 -29.14 -4.33 -14.72
CA ALA A 12 -28.96 -2.94 -15.13
C ALA A 12 -28.10 -2.14 -14.12
N TYR A 13 -28.26 -2.39 -12.82
CA TYR A 13 -27.41 -1.79 -11.80
C TYR A 13 -25.95 -2.24 -11.92
N ALA A 14 -25.69 -3.51 -12.25
CA ALA A 14 -24.35 -4.00 -12.51
C ALA A 14 -23.72 -3.34 -13.76
N GLU A 15 -24.50 -3.10 -14.82
CA GLU A 15 -24.05 -2.35 -16.00
C GLU A 15 -23.69 -0.92 -15.65
N LEU A 16 -24.50 -0.26 -14.82
CA LEU A 16 -24.22 1.08 -14.31
C LEU A 16 -22.90 1.12 -13.53
N GLN A 17 -22.64 0.14 -12.67
CA GLN A 17 -21.38 0.06 -11.93
C GLN A 17 -20.16 -0.12 -12.85
N LEU A 18 -20.28 -0.94 -13.90
CA LEU A 18 -19.22 -1.08 -14.89
C LEU A 18 -18.97 0.22 -15.66
N ALA A 19 -20.04 0.91 -16.06
CA ALA A 19 -19.96 2.14 -16.83
C ALA A 19 -19.38 3.33 -16.05
N GLN A 20 -19.17 3.20 -14.73
CA GLN A 20 -18.49 4.24 -13.95
C GLN A 20 -16.96 4.18 -14.12
N HIS A 21 -16.39 3.03 -14.49
CA HIS A 21 -14.94 2.83 -14.51
C HIS A 21 -14.52 1.94 -15.70
N PRO A 22 -14.09 2.53 -16.83
CA PRO A 22 -13.99 3.96 -17.11
C PRO A 22 -15.36 4.63 -17.28
N TYR A 23 -15.45 5.93 -16.95
CA TYR A 23 -16.71 6.68 -17.00
C TYR A 23 -17.30 6.73 -18.42
N ASN A 24 -18.52 6.24 -18.57
CA ASN A 24 -19.27 6.21 -19.81
C ASN A 24 -20.70 6.71 -19.57
N ASN A 25 -20.94 7.98 -19.88
CA ASN A 25 -22.23 8.63 -19.65
C ASN A 25 -23.39 7.94 -20.39
N ASN A 26 -23.17 7.53 -21.64
CA ASN A 26 -24.21 6.92 -22.47
C ASN A 26 -24.64 5.56 -21.89
N ALA A 27 -23.67 4.76 -21.43
CA ALA A 27 -23.96 3.47 -20.81
C ALA A 27 -24.64 3.63 -19.43
N ILE A 28 -24.24 4.64 -18.65
CA ILE A 28 -24.90 4.98 -17.38
C ILE A 28 -26.37 5.39 -17.63
N GLN A 29 -26.62 6.23 -18.63
CA GLN A 29 -27.97 6.66 -18.97
C GLN A 29 -28.83 5.50 -19.44
N ALA A 30 -28.33 4.65 -20.35
CA ALA A 30 -29.06 3.47 -20.82
C ALA A 30 -29.41 2.51 -19.68
N ALA A 31 -28.47 2.24 -18.77
CA ALA A 31 -28.72 1.41 -17.59
C ALA A 31 -29.78 2.03 -16.66
N ASN A 32 -29.74 3.35 -16.45
CA ASN A 32 -30.74 4.07 -15.65
C ASN A 32 -32.14 4.00 -16.28
N GLU A 33 -32.25 4.16 -17.59
CA GLU A 33 -33.52 4.05 -18.32
C GLU A 33 -34.15 2.67 -18.10
N VAL A 34 -33.35 1.60 -18.21
CA VAL A 34 -33.81 0.23 -17.93
C VAL A 34 -34.28 0.06 -16.47
N VAL A 35 -33.55 0.62 -15.49
CA VAL A 35 -33.96 0.56 -14.07
C VAL A 35 -35.31 1.26 -13.88
N VAL A 36 -35.48 2.47 -14.44
CA VAL A 36 -36.72 3.25 -14.31
C VAL A 36 -37.88 2.50 -14.98
N GLU A 37 -37.67 1.92 -16.15
CA GLU A 37 -38.68 1.15 -16.86
C GLU A 37 -39.12 -0.10 -16.07
N GLN A 38 -38.18 -0.88 -15.54
CA GLN A 38 -38.50 -2.04 -14.71
C GLN A 38 -39.21 -1.66 -13.41
N LEU A 39 -38.85 -0.53 -12.78
CA LEU A 39 -39.55 -0.02 -11.61
C LEU A 39 -40.99 0.39 -11.93
N LYS A 40 -41.24 1.01 -13.10
CA LYS A 40 -42.60 1.31 -13.57
C LYS A 40 -43.43 0.03 -13.74
N ILE A 41 -42.88 -0.99 -14.40
CA ILE A 41 -43.53 -2.29 -14.58
C ILE A 41 -43.87 -2.95 -13.23
N LEU A 42 -42.95 -2.94 -12.27
CA LEU A 42 -43.19 -3.48 -10.93
C LEU A 42 -44.24 -2.68 -10.16
N SER A 43 -44.28 -1.35 -10.34
CA SER A 43 -45.28 -0.47 -9.74
C SER A 43 -46.68 -0.75 -10.27
N GLU A 44 -46.83 -0.91 -11.59
CA GLU A 44 -48.09 -1.30 -12.23
C GLU A 44 -48.54 -2.69 -11.77
N LEU A 45 -47.61 -3.65 -11.69
CA LEU A 45 -47.88 -4.99 -11.20
C LEU A 45 -48.39 -4.97 -9.75
N LYS A 46 -47.76 -4.16 -8.89
CA LYS A 46 -48.21 -3.92 -7.50
C LYS A 46 -49.62 -3.35 -7.46
N HIS A 47 -49.94 -2.38 -8.32
CA HIS A 47 -51.27 -1.76 -8.37
C HIS A 47 -52.35 -2.75 -8.80
N LYS A 48 -52.10 -3.54 -9.85
CA LYS A 48 -53.00 -4.61 -10.31
C LYS A 48 -53.24 -5.67 -9.23
N PHE A 49 -52.20 -6.02 -8.48
CA PHE A 49 -52.30 -6.93 -7.33
C PHE A 49 -53.24 -6.37 -6.25
N LEU A 50 -53.06 -5.10 -5.87
CA LEU A 50 -53.88 -4.47 -4.84
C LEU A 50 -55.36 -4.33 -5.24
N LYS A 51 -55.63 -4.06 -6.52
CA LYS A 51 -56.99 -3.97 -7.07
C LYS A 51 -57.67 -5.32 -7.30
N LYS A 52 -56.96 -6.45 -7.13
CA LYS A 52 -57.41 -7.80 -7.49
C LYS A 52 -57.78 -7.93 -8.98
N GLU A 53 -57.18 -7.08 -9.82
CA GLU A 53 -57.31 -7.09 -11.29
C GLU A 53 -56.19 -7.91 -11.95
N LEU A 54 -55.51 -8.75 -11.17
CA LEU A 54 -54.50 -9.66 -11.67
C LEU A 54 -55.18 -10.80 -12.41
N ASP A 55 -55.26 -10.66 -13.72
CA ASP A 55 -55.59 -11.77 -14.59
C ASP A 55 -54.33 -12.65 -14.72
N VAL A 56 -54.18 -13.59 -13.79
CA VAL A 56 -53.05 -14.54 -13.79
C VAL A 56 -53.39 -15.70 -14.71
N SER A 57 -53.05 -15.58 -15.99
CA SER A 57 -53.12 -16.67 -16.98
C SER A 57 -52.26 -16.30 -18.20
N PRO A 58 -51.64 -17.21 -19.00
CA PRO A 58 -51.56 -18.67 -18.98
C PRO A 58 -50.12 -19.15 -18.65
N GLN A 59 -49.89 -20.46 -18.66
CA GLN A 59 -48.58 -21.14 -18.45
C GLN A 59 -47.42 -20.53 -19.29
N VAL A 60 -47.74 -19.98 -20.47
CA VAL A 60 -46.81 -19.28 -21.37
C VAL A 60 -46.23 -18.00 -20.74
N THR A 61 -47.05 -17.21 -20.05
CA THR A 61 -46.60 -15.96 -19.40
C THR A 61 -45.61 -16.23 -18.27
N LEU A 62 -45.84 -17.30 -17.49
CA LEU A 62 -44.92 -17.71 -16.44
C LEU A 62 -43.56 -18.11 -17.04
N MET A 63 -43.58 -18.95 -18.07
CA MET A 63 -42.38 -19.42 -18.76
C MET A 63 -41.58 -18.28 -19.40
N LEU A 64 -42.24 -17.31 -20.04
CA LEU A 64 -41.57 -16.12 -20.58
C LEU A 64 -40.90 -15.29 -19.48
N THR A 65 -41.54 -15.15 -18.32
CA THR A 65 -40.94 -14.37 -17.23
C THR A 65 -39.77 -15.10 -16.58
N GLU A 66 -39.79 -16.44 -16.54
CA GLU A 66 -38.66 -17.24 -16.09
C GLU A 66 -37.48 -17.14 -17.08
N ILE A 67 -37.74 -17.19 -18.39
CA ILE A 67 -36.71 -16.97 -19.41
C ILE A 67 -36.07 -15.58 -19.24
N GLN A 68 -36.88 -14.53 -19.05
CA GLN A 68 -36.38 -13.17 -18.81
C GLN A 68 -35.50 -13.08 -17.55
N GLU A 69 -35.91 -13.77 -16.48
CA GLU A 69 -35.12 -13.84 -15.25
C GLU A 69 -33.76 -14.50 -15.51
N GLN A 70 -33.73 -15.65 -16.17
CA GLN A 70 -32.50 -16.36 -16.50
C GLN A 70 -31.58 -15.54 -17.40
N GLN A 71 -32.12 -14.85 -18.41
CA GLN A 71 -31.34 -13.95 -19.27
C GLN A 71 -30.73 -12.78 -18.48
N SER A 72 -31.48 -12.19 -17.56
CA SER A 72 -30.98 -11.11 -16.69
C SER A 72 -29.88 -11.61 -15.75
N LEU A 73 -30.01 -12.85 -15.26
CA LEU A 73 -29.00 -13.51 -14.44
C LEU A 73 -27.70 -13.76 -15.23
N MET A 74 -27.81 -14.29 -16.45
CA MET A 74 -26.69 -14.51 -17.36
C MET A 74 -25.93 -13.20 -17.63
N ARG A 75 -26.64 -12.13 -17.97
CA ARG A 75 -26.06 -10.80 -18.16
C ARG A 75 -25.29 -10.31 -16.94
N THR A 76 -25.82 -10.55 -15.73
CA THR A 76 -25.12 -10.22 -14.48
C THR A 76 -23.81 -11.00 -14.31
N TYR A 77 -23.81 -12.29 -14.66
CA TYR A 77 -22.59 -13.09 -14.61
C TYR A 77 -21.56 -12.65 -15.65
N GLU A 78 -21.97 -12.35 -16.89
CA GLU A 78 -21.09 -11.81 -17.92
C GLU A 78 -20.38 -10.53 -17.47
N ILE A 79 -21.12 -9.63 -16.83
CA ILE A 79 -20.58 -8.40 -16.24
C ILE A 79 -19.54 -8.70 -15.16
N ARG A 80 -19.82 -9.66 -14.27
CA ARG A 80 -18.88 -10.07 -13.22
C ARG A 80 -17.62 -10.71 -13.80
N ILE A 81 -17.76 -11.53 -14.84
CA ILE A 81 -16.63 -12.15 -15.53
C ILE A 81 -15.73 -11.07 -16.13
N LYS A 82 -16.29 -10.14 -16.91
CA LYS A 82 -15.52 -9.01 -17.48
C LYS A 82 -14.80 -8.18 -16.41
N LYS A 83 -15.43 -7.98 -15.26
CA LYS A 83 -14.80 -7.28 -14.12
C LYS A 83 -13.63 -8.09 -13.54
N LEU A 84 -13.80 -9.39 -13.37
CA LEU A 84 -12.75 -10.26 -12.84
C LEU A 84 -11.57 -10.35 -13.82
N GLU A 85 -11.83 -10.41 -15.12
CA GLU A 85 -10.80 -10.40 -16.16
C GLU A 85 -9.96 -9.11 -16.10
N SER A 86 -10.59 -7.93 -16.04
CA SER A 86 -9.87 -6.66 -15.92
C SER A 86 -9.11 -6.54 -14.59
N ASP A 87 -9.66 -7.06 -13.50
CA ASP A 87 -8.98 -7.11 -12.20
C ASP A 87 -7.75 -8.02 -12.24
N ILE A 88 -7.81 -9.15 -12.97
CA ILE A 88 -6.67 -10.06 -13.20
C ILE A 88 -5.59 -9.35 -14.01
N GLU A 89 -5.94 -8.72 -15.13
CA GLU A 89 -4.98 -7.99 -15.98
C GLU A 89 -4.24 -6.90 -15.18
N ARG A 90 -4.97 -6.10 -14.39
CA ARG A 90 -4.37 -5.10 -13.51
C ARG A 90 -3.39 -5.74 -12.53
N LYS A 91 -3.80 -6.83 -11.86
CA LYS A 91 -2.93 -7.53 -10.90
C LYS A 91 -1.66 -8.10 -11.55
N VAL A 92 -1.73 -8.56 -12.80
CA VAL A 92 -0.55 -9.03 -13.54
C VAL A 92 0.45 -7.89 -13.75
N VAL A 93 -0.02 -6.69 -14.10
CA VAL A 93 0.82 -5.50 -14.23
C VAL A 93 1.46 -5.12 -12.89
N ASP A 94 0.68 -5.11 -11.80
CA ASP A 94 1.16 -4.80 -10.46
C ASP A 94 2.24 -5.79 -9.99
N ILE A 95 2.05 -7.09 -10.23
CA ILE A 95 3.03 -8.14 -9.89
C ILE A 95 4.35 -7.91 -10.64
N ALA A 96 4.29 -7.56 -11.92
CA ALA A 96 5.47 -7.27 -12.73
C ALA A 96 6.21 -6.01 -12.23
N LEU A 97 5.47 -4.97 -11.86
CA LEU A 97 6.01 -3.74 -11.26
C LEU A 97 6.73 -4.04 -9.94
N HIS A 98 6.09 -4.78 -9.04
CA HIS A 98 6.68 -5.13 -7.75
C HIS A 98 7.91 -6.04 -7.89
N HIS A 99 7.90 -6.99 -8.83
CA HIS A 99 9.09 -7.79 -9.13
C HIS A 99 10.27 -6.93 -9.57
N LYS A 100 10.02 -5.92 -10.41
CA LYS A 100 11.05 -4.99 -10.84
C LYS A 100 11.61 -4.19 -9.66
N GLN A 101 10.74 -3.62 -8.82
CA GLN A 101 11.15 -2.88 -7.62
C GLN A 101 11.98 -3.74 -6.66
N LEU A 102 11.57 -4.99 -6.44
CA LEU A 102 12.30 -5.94 -5.60
C LEU A 102 13.69 -6.23 -6.17
N LYS A 103 13.80 -6.44 -7.49
CA LYS A 103 15.07 -6.68 -8.17
C LYS A 103 16.01 -5.47 -8.04
N ASP A 104 15.49 -4.27 -8.24
CA ASP A 104 16.26 -3.02 -8.12
C ASP A 104 16.76 -2.81 -6.68
N CYS A 105 15.89 -3.01 -5.69
CA CYS A 105 16.26 -2.93 -4.27
C CYS A 105 17.30 -3.99 -3.89
N THR A 106 17.14 -5.22 -4.38
CA THR A 106 18.11 -6.31 -4.16
C THR A 106 19.47 -5.98 -4.77
N PHE A 107 19.51 -5.38 -5.95
CA PHE A 107 20.74 -4.94 -6.59
C PHE A 107 21.43 -3.84 -5.78
N LEU A 108 20.67 -2.85 -5.32
CA LEU A 108 21.19 -1.78 -4.44
C LEU A 108 21.75 -2.36 -3.13
N ASN A 109 21.02 -3.27 -2.48
CA ASN A 109 21.48 -3.93 -1.25
C ASN A 109 22.79 -4.69 -1.47
N LYS A 110 22.90 -5.49 -2.53
CA LYS A 110 24.15 -6.18 -2.87
C LYS A 110 25.31 -5.22 -3.15
N SER A 111 25.03 -4.08 -3.78
CA SER A 111 26.04 -3.04 -4.01
C SER A 111 26.52 -2.42 -2.69
N MET A 112 25.59 -2.10 -1.78
CA MET A 112 25.91 -1.56 -0.45
C MET A 112 26.67 -2.57 0.41
N GLU A 113 26.27 -3.84 0.39
CA GLU A 113 26.96 -4.93 1.09
C GLU A 113 28.41 -5.06 0.61
N LYS A 114 28.65 -5.01 -0.71
CA LYS A 114 30.01 -5.01 -1.26
C LYS A 114 30.84 -3.82 -0.76
N LYS A 115 30.26 -2.61 -0.75
CA LYS A 115 30.94 -1.42 -0.23
C LYS A 115 31.25 -1.54 1.27
N LEU A 116 30.33 -2.13 2.04
CA LEU A 116 30.50 -2.37 3.47
C LEU A 116 31.63 -3.38 3.71
N ASN A 117 31.64 -4.50 3.00
CA ASN A 117 32.66 -5.53 3.15
C ASN A 117 34.04 -5.03 2.68
N GLN A 118 34.10 -4.20 1.64
CA GLN A 118 35.35 -3.55 1.20
C GLN A 118 35.92 -2.55 2.21
N SER A 119 35.09 -2.01 3.12
CA SER A 119 35.56 -1.05 4.12
C SER A 119 36.50 -1.68 5.17
N GLY A 120 36.58 -3.02 5.25
CA GLY A 120 37.49 -3.76 6.14
C GLY A 120 37.21 -3.59 7.64
N LEU A 121 36.17 -2.82 7.99
CA LEU A 121 35.83 -2.48 9.38
C LEU A 121 35.26 -3.67 10.17
N LEU A 122 34.76 -4.71 9.49
CA LEU A 122 34.20 -5.90 10.14
C LEU A 122 35.19 -7.06 10.19
N SER A 123 36.03 -7.24 9.15
CA SER A 123 37.01 -8.34 9.09
C SER A 123 38.13 -8.24 10.13
N MET A 124 38.33 -7.06 10.71
CA MET A 124 39.28 -6.88 11.82
C MET A 124 38.89 -7.65 13.09
N PHE A 125 37.61 -8.01 13.25
CA PHE A 125 37.14 -8.79 14.40
C PHE A 125 37.12 -10.30 14.16
N ASP A 126 37.34 -10.77 12.92
CA ASP A 126 37.31 -12.20 12.57
C ASP A 126 38.34 -13.03 13.37
N ASN A 127 39.40 -12.39 13.86
CA ASN A 127 40.46 -13.02 14.65
C ASN A 127 40.21 -13.00 16.17
N ILE A 128 39.21 -12.25 16.66
CA ILE A 128 38.90 -12.16 18.09
C ILE A 128 38.02 -13.34 18.49
N LYS A 129 38.62 -14.32 19.18
CA LYS A 129 37.88 -15.44 19.77
C LYS A 129 37.52 -15.12 21.21
N ILE A 130 36.23 -15.14 21.53
CA ILE A 130 35.69 -14.84 22.87
C ILE A 130 36.32 -15.73 23.96
N THR A 131 36.74 -16.94 23.61
CA THR A 131 37.37 -17.90 24.52
C THR A 131 38.83 -17.56 24.88
N THR A 132 39.49 -16.66 24.15
CA THR A 132 40.90 -16.28 24.34
C THR A 132 41.09 -14.76 24.31
N LEU A 133 40.19 -14.02 24.95
CA LEU A 133 40.29 -12.56 25.05
C LEU A 133 41.51 -12.16 25.89
N ASN A 134 42.29 -11.22 25.37
CA ASN A 134 43.38 -10.56 26.08
C ASN A 134 43.12 -9.04 26.20
N PRO A 135 43.82 -8.32 27.10
CA PRO A 135 43.65 -6.87 27.24
C PRO A 135 43.95 -6.06 25.97
N SER A 136 44.81 -6.55 25.08
CA SER A 136 45.08 -5.91 23.79
C SER A 136 43.85 -5.99 22.86
N ASP A 137 43.09 -7.08 22.89
CA ASP A 137 41.84 -7.21 22.12
C ASP A 137 40.81 -6.17 22.59
N PHE A 138 40.69 -5.96 23.90
CA PHE A 138 39.83 -4.90 24.46
C PHE A 138 40.25 -3.51 23.97
N VAL A 139 41.56 -3.21 23.98
CA VAL A 139 42.07 -1.92 23.49
C VAL A 139 41.78 -1.74 21.99
N GLN A 140 41.92 -2.80 21.18
CA GLN A 140 41.58 -2.76 19.75
C GLN A 140 40.10 -2.49 19.51
N VAL A 141 39.21 -3.20 20.21
CA VAL A 141 37.77 -2.98 20.15
C VAL A 141 37.42 -1.56 20.60
N LEU A 142 37.98 -1.10 21.71
CA LEU A 142 37.74 0.25 22.22
C LEU A 142 38.16 1.33 21.22
N HIS A 143 39.36 1.20 20.64
CA HIS A 143 39.85 2.15 19.65
C HIS A 143 38.95 2.20 18.41
N PHE A 144 38.50 1.03 17.94
CA PHE A 144 37.55 0.94 16.84
C PHE A 144 36.21 1.58 17.20
N THR A 145 35.63 1.26 18.35
CA THR A 145 34.37 1.83 18.81
C THR A 145 34.46 3.35 18.85
N MET A 146 35.53 3.91 19.42
CA MET A 146 35.75 5.37 19.42
C MET A 146 35.85 5.95 18.01
N LYS A 147 36.56 5.28 17.09
CA LYS A 147 36.67 5.71 15.69
C LYS A 147 35.31 5.69 14.98
N SER A 148 34.52 4.65 15.20
CA SER A 148 33.19 4.47 14.64
C SER A 148 32.20 5.51 15.18
N VAL A 149 32.20 5.76 16.49
CA VAL A 149 31.39 6.82 17.12
C VAL A 149 31.74 8.19 16.55
N ARG A 150 33.03 8.54 16.46
CA ARG A 150 33.47 9.81 15.87
C ARG A 150 33.03 9.98 14.42
N SER A 151 33.18 8.91 13.62
CA SER A 151 32.76 8.92 12.22
C SER A 151 31.24 9.11 12.09
N PHE A 152 30.46 8.40 12.92
CA PHE A 152 29.02 8.51 12.98
C PHE A 152 28.57 9.91 13.39
N VAL A 153 29.11 10.47 14.47
CA VAL A 153 28.79 11.83 14.93
C VAL A 153 29.13 12.86 13.88
N ARG A 154 30.27 12.72 13.18
CA ARG A 154 30.61 13.64 12.07
C ARG A 154 29.58 13.60 10.94
N LEU A 155 29.10 12.40 10.59
CA LEU A 155 28.07 12.23 9.57
C LEU A 155 26.73 12.81 10.05
N MET A 156 26.34 12.52 11.29
CA MET A 156 25.13 13.05 11.92
C MET A 156 25.13 14.58 11.95
N MET A 157 26.23 15.21 12.40
CA MET A 157 26.36 16.67 12.40
C MET A 157 26.25 17.25 10.99
N LYS A 158 26.86 16.61 9.99
CA LYS A 158 26.77 17.06 8.59
C LYS A 158 25.34 17.02 8.08
N GLU A 159 24.60 15.94 8.35
CA GLU A 159 23.18 15.84 7.96
C GLU A 159 22.31 16.85 8.71
N MET A 160 22.58 17.11 10.00
CA MET A 160 21.94 18.18 10.77
C MET A 160 22.18 19.55 10.12
N GLU A 161 23.40 19.86 9.70
CA GLU A 161 23.74 21.11 9.01
C GLU A 161 23.03 21.23 7.65
N ILE A 162 22.97 20.16 6.86
CA ILE A 162 22.22 20.12 5.58
C ILE A 162 20.73 20.37 5.81
N ALA A 163 20.16 19.77 6.87
CA ALA A 163 18.78 19.97 7.28
C ALA A 163 18.52 21.33 7.96
N ARG A 164 19.53 22.20 8.05
CA ARG A 164 19.49 23.52 8.71
C ARG A 164 19.14 23.47 10.21
N TRP A 165 19.52 22.40 10.90
CA TRP A 165 19.40 22.31 12.36
C TRP A 165 20.47 23.17 13.03
N ASP A 166 20.11 23.78 14.16
CA ASP A 166 21.08 24.46 15.02
C ASP A 166 21.79 23.42 15.90
N VAL A 167 22.99 23.04 15.46
CA VAL A 167 23.85 22.06 16.16
C VAL A 167 24.26 22.58 17.55
N ASP A 168 24.37 23.90 17.72
CA ASP A 168 24.75 24.49 19.01
C ASP A 168 23.58 24.46 20.00
N ALA A 169 22.35 24.71 19.53
CA ALA A 169 21.15 24.50 20.32
C ALA A 169 20.97 23.03 20.70
N ALA A 170 21.23 22.10 19.78
CA ALA A 170 21.17 20.66 20.05
C ALA A 170 22.17 20.23 21.12
N ALA A 171 23.43 20.68 21.04
CA ALA A 171 24.44 20.40 22.05
C ALA A 171 24.06 20.96 23.44
N LYS A 172 23.53 22.19 23.48
CA LYS A 172 23.03 22.80 24.73
C LYS A 172 21.81 22.10 25.32
N SER A 173 20.97 21.50 24.48
CA SER A 173 19.82 20.71 24.93
C SER A 173 20.25 19.41 25.62
N ILE A 174 21.30 18.77 25.09
CA ILE A 174 21.87 17.53 25.64
C ILE A 174 22.55 17.76 26.98
N GLU A 175 23.44 18.76 27.05
CA GLU A 175 24.22 19.03 28.25
C GLU A 175 24.21 20.54 28.56
N PRO A 176 23.13 21.04 29.20
CA PRO A 176 22.89 22.48 29.41
C PRO A 176 23.98 23.21 30.19
N SER A 177 24.75 22.47 30.99
CA SER A 177 25.76 22.97 31.92
C SER A 177 27.15 23.15 31.29
N THR A 178 27.33 22.76 30.02
CA THR A 178 28.67 22.72 29.40
C THR A 178 29.11 24.08 28.86
N ILE A 179 30.15 24.66 29.48
CA ILE A 179 30.87 25.81 28.93
C ILE A 179 31.87 25.28 27.91
N LEU A 180 31.49 25.32 26.63
CA LEU A 180 32.38 24.92 25.53
C LEU A 180 33.45 26.00 25.34
N ALA A 181 34.71 25.65 25.59
CA ALA A 181 35.86 26.55 25.37
C ALA A 181 36.04 26.93 23.89
N LYS A 182 35.57 26.10 22.95
CA LYS A 182 35.53 26.36 21.51
C LYS A 182 34.25 25.80 20.92
N GLN A 183 33.69 26.47 19.91
CA GLN A 183 32.48 26.01 19.21
C GLN A 183 32.69 24.65 18.52
N SER A 184 33.93 24.35 18.11
CA SER A 184 34.30 23.03 17.56
C SER A 184 34.20 21.87 18.56
N HIS A 185 34.10 22.14 19.88
CA HIS A 185 34.00 21.10 20.90
C HIS A 185 32.59 20.51 21.04
N ARG A 186 31.59 21.06 20.33
CA ARG A 186 30.22 20.51 20.30
C ARG A 186 30.16 19.05 19.84
N CYS A 187 31.12 18.61 19.02
CA CYS A 187 31.23 17.21 18.61
C CYS A 187 31.43 16.27 19.81
N PHE A 188 32.15 16.69 20.86
CA PHE A 188 32.36 15.86 22.04
C PHE A 188 31.10 15.66 22.88
N VAL A 189 30.23 16.68 22.93
CA VAL A 189 28.92 16.56 23.59
C VAL A 189 28.07 15.51 22.88
N LEU A 190 28.06 15.55 21.55
CA LEU A 190 27.34 14.59 20.72
C LEU A 190 27.98 13.19 20.76
N GLU A 191 29.31 13.07 20.75
CA GLU A 191 30.02 11.80 20.96
C GLU A 191 29.66 11.19 22.32
N SER A 192 29.67 11.98 23.38
CA SER A 192 29.28 11.52 24.72
C SER A 192 27.82 11.06 24.76
N PHE A 193 26.91 11.83 24.15
CA PHE A 193 25.50 11.48 24.06
C PHE A 193 25.27 10.16 23.32
N VAL A 194 25.91 9.98 22.17
CA VAL A 194 25.81 8.73 21.39
C VAL A 194 26.31 7.54 22.21
N CYS A 195 27.49 7.65 22.85
CA CYS A 195 28.03 6.58 23.69
C CYS A 195 27.18 6.26 24.93
N LYS A 196 26.38 7.19 25.43
CA LYS A 196 25.49 6.98 26.59
C LYS A 196 24.15 6.35 26.19
N THR A 197 23.71 6.58 24.95
CA THR A 197 22.35 6.23 24.49
C THR A 197 22.32 4.93 23.69
N MET A 198 23.36 4.67 22.90
CA MET A 198 23.56 3.43 22.15
C MET A 198 24.32 2.41 23.00
#